data_AF-A0A7J8Y9E1-F1
#
_entry.id   AF-A0A7J8Y9E1-F1
#
_cell.length_a   1.000
_cell.length_b   1.000
_cell.length_c   1.000
_cell.angle_alpha   90.00
_cell.angle_beta   90.00
_cell.angle_gamma   90.00
#
_symmetry.space_group_name_H-M   'P 1'
#
loop_
_entity.id
_entity.type
_entity.pdbx_description
1 polymer ?
#
loop_
_entity_poly.entity_id
_entity_poly.type
_entity_poly.pdbx_seq_one_letter_code
_entity_poly.pdbx_strand_id
1 'polypeptide(L)'
;MAMVLNSKLPVNALLVVLLAISGVCLVSGSVSYDHKAITINGQRRILLSGSIHYPRSSPEMWPDLIQKAKEGGLDVIQTYVFWNGHEPAPGKYYFQGNYDLVKFIKLVQQAGLYVHLRIGPYVCAEWNFGGFPVWLKYIPGIVFRTNNGPFKAQMQRFTKKIVDMMKAERLYESQGGPIILSQIENEYGPMEYELGAPGKAYSYWSAKMALGLATGVPWVMCKQDDAPDPIINTCNGFYCDYFSPNKANKPKMWTEAWTGWYTEFGGAVPYRPAEDLAFSVARFIQKGGSFVNYYMYHGGTNFGRTAGGPFIATSYDYDAPLDEYGLKRQPKWGHLKDLHRAIKLCEPALVYGDPTVIRLGNYQEAHVFKYKAGGCAAFLANYNPRDYATVSFRNNHYNLPPWSISILPDCKNTVYNTARIGAQIARKKMVPVPMHGGLSWQAYNEETASVADSSFTMVGLLEQINTTRDATDYLWYTTDVKINSHEGFLRNGKSPVLTVLSAGHALHVFVNGQLS
;
A
#
# COMPACT_ATOMS: atom_id res chain seq x y z
N MET A 1 27.10 75.39 35.87
CA MET A 1 27.66 74.52 36.91
C MET A 1 27.77 73.13 36.31
N ALA A 2 28.99 72.64 36.13
CA ALA A 2 29.25 71.36 35.50
C ALA A 2 28.79 70.21 36.39
N MET A 3 28.09 69.22 35.83
CA MET A 3 28.22 67.83 36.26
C MET A 3 27.87 66.89 35.11
N VAL A 4 28.88 66.12 34.73
CA VAL A 4 28.82 64.96 33.86
C VAL A 4 28.18 63.81 34.64
N LEU A 5 27.28 63.05 34.02
CA LEU A 5 27.18 61.61 34.30
C LEU A 5 26.69 60.85 33.06
N ASN A 6 27.62 60.02 32.57
CA ASN A 6 27.44 58.93 31.66
C ASN A 6 26.37 57.94 32.16
N SER A 7 25.50 57.48 31.27
CA SER A 7 25.04 56.09 31.30
C SER A 7 24.73 55.61 29.89
N LYS A 8 25.61 54.72 29.41
CA LYS A 8 25.46 53.93 28.19
C LYS A 8 24.18 53.09 28.28
N LEU A 9 23.23 53.29 27.37
CA LEU A 9 22.22 52.27 27.09
C LEU A 9 22.86 51.17 26.22
N PRO A 10 22.68 49.88 26.55
CA PRO A 10 23.25 48.80 25.75
C PRO A 10 22.46 48.64 24.45
N VAL A 11 23.20 48.58 23.34
CA VAL A 11 22.72 48.34 21.96
C VAL A 11 22.01 46.98 21.79
N ASN A 12 21.91 46.17 22.84
CA ASN A 12 21.33 44.82 22.79
C ASN A 12 19.81 44.74 22.97
N ALA A 13 19.11 45.85 23.23
CA ALA A 13 17.65 45.84 23.33
C ALA A 13 16.94 46.02 21.98
N LEU A 14 17.62 46.57 20.97
CA LEU A 14 17.03 46.80 19.64
C LEU A 14 17.11 45.58 18.73
N LEU A 15 18.02 44.64 19.00
CA LEU A 15 18.18 43.41 18.22
C LEU A 15 17.15 42.32 18.59
N VAL A 16 16.60 42.36 19.81
CA VAL A 16 15.64 41.35 20.29
C VAL A 16 14.22 41.63 19.76
N VAL A 17 13.90 42.87 19.40
CA VAL A 17 12.58 43.24 18.84
C VAL A 17 12.52 43.01 17.32
N LEU A 18 13.66 43.06 16.62
CA LEU A 18 13.76 42.72 15.19
C LEU A 18 13.83 41.20 14.90
N LEU A 19 14.07 40.38 15.92
CA LEU A 19 14.03 38.91 15.83
C LEU A 19 12.68 38.30 16.25
N ALA A 20 11.73 39.11 16.73
CA ALA A 20 10.40 38.66 17.16
C ALA A 20 9.30 38.86 16.09
N ILE A 21 9.67 39.28 14.88
CA ILE A 21 8.79 39.32 13.69
C ILE A 21 9.39 38.40 12.61
N SER A 22 9.79 37.18 12.98
CA SER A 22 9.70 36.09 12.03
C SER A 22 8.21 35.78 11.91
N GLY A 23 7.58 36.39 10.92
CA GLY A 23 6.18 36.12 10.62
C GLY A 23 5.97 34.62 10.63
N VAL A 24 5.02 34.17 11.46
CA VAL A 24 4.34 32.91 11.20
C VAL A 24 3.66 33.14 9.85
N CYS A 25 4.41 32.94 8.76
CA CYS A 25 3.81 32.59 7.50
C CYS A 25 3.03 31.34 7.83
N LEU A 26 1.72 31.50 8.05
CA LEU A 26 0.74 30.47 7.81
C LEU A 26 0.93 30.13 6.33
N VAL A 27 1.91 29.27 6.03
CA VAL A 27 2.03 28.64 4.73
C VAL A 27 0.78 27.77 4.66
N SER A 28 -0.26 28.30 4.04
CA SER A 28 -1.40 27.50 3.62
C SER A 28 -0.85 26.50 2.62
N GLY A 29 -0.58 25.28 3.08
CA GLY A 29 -0.25 24.17 2.20
C GLY A 29 -1.36 24.04 1.17
N SER A 30 -1.00 23.91 -0.10
CA SER A 30 -1.99 23.71 -1.16
C SER A 30 -1.60 22.50 -2.00
N VAL A 31 -2.48 21.50 -2.03
CA VAL A 31 -2.37 20.38 -2.98
C VAL A 31 -3.47 20.49 -4.02
N SER A 32 -3.07 20.58 -5.28
CA SER A 32 -3.96 20.55 -6.43
C SER A 32 -3.40 19.63 -7.50
N TYR A 33 -4.02 19.60 -8.68
CA TYR A 33 -3.53 18.85 -9.82
C TYR A 33 -3.95 19.51 -11.12
N ASP A 34 -3.27 19.14 -12.19
CA ASP A 34 -3.70 19.40 -13.56
C ASP A 34 -3.44 18.17 -14.43
N HIS A 35 -3.59 18.31 -15.76
CA HIS A 35 -3.34 17.23 -16.72
C HIS A 35 -1.96 16.57 -16.58
N LYS A 36 -0.99 17.29 -16.00
CA LYS A 36 0.40 16.86 -15.96
C LYS A 36 0.74 16.15 -14.66
N ALA A 37 0.48 16.79 -13.52
CA ALA A 37 0.95 16.29 -12.24
C ALA A 37 0.13 16.79 -11.05
N ILE A 38 0.35 16.14 -9.90
CA ILE A 38 0.03 16.75 -8.61
C ILE A 38 0.92 17.98 -8.42
N THR A 39 0.31 19.07 -7.96
CA THR A 39 0.96 20.32 -7.60
C THR A 39 0.92 20.46 -6.09
N ILE A 40 2.08 20.60 -5.46
CA ILE A 40 2.22 20.82 -4.02
C ILE A 40 2.86 22.20 -3.85
N ASN A 41 2.18 23.10 -3.15
CA ASN A 41 2.63 24.48 -2.91
C ASN A 41 3.02 25.22 -4.20
N GLY A 42 2.16 25.11 -5.22
CA GLY A 42 2.35 25.74 -6.53
C GLY A 42 3.38 25.07 -7.44
N GLN A 43 4.03 23.98 -7.00
CA GLN A 43 5.02 23.25 -7.79
C GLN A 43 4.49 21.88 -8.22
N ARG A 44 4.43 21.64 -9.53
CA ARG A 44 4.23 20.30 -10.09
C ARG A 44 5.37 19.38 -9.67
N ARG A 45 5.05 18.13 -9.35
CA ARG A 45 6.04 17.13 -8.89
C ARG A 45 5.88 15.80 -9.62
N ILE A 46 7.01 15.15 -9.91
CA ILE A 46 7.03 13.73 -10.26
C ILE A 46 7.26 12.96 -8.96
N LEU A 47 6.20 12.37 -8.43
CA LEU A 47 6.16 11.77 -7.10
C LEU A 47 6.49 10.28 -7.15
N LEU A 48 7.55 9.90 -6.46
CA LEU A 48 7.96 8.52 -6.26
C LEU A 48 7.47 8.06 -4.89
N SER A 49 6.61 7.06 -4.86
CA SER A 49 5.90 6.59 -3.67
C SER A 49 6.21 5.13 -3.38
N GLY A 50 6.05 4.70 -2.13
CA GLY A 50 6.19 3.32 -1.73
C GLY A 50 5.23 2.94 -0.61
N SER A 51 4.63 1.76 -0.71
CA SER A 51 3.70 1.26 0.31
C SER A 51 4.45 0.64 1.48
N ILE A 52 4.12 1.12 2.69
CA ILE A 52 4.56 0.57 3.98
C ILE A 52 3.31 0.53 4.86
N HIS A 53 2.81 -0.67 5.15
CA HIS A 53 1.63 -0.83 6.00
C HIS A 53 2.05 -0.84 7.47
N TYR A 54 1.65 0.18 8.21
CA TYR A 54 2.05 0.36 9.61
C TYR A 54 1.78 -0.87 10.50
N PRO A 55 0.68 -1.64 10.37
CA PRO A 55 0.47 -2.80 11.24
C PRO A 55 1.33 -4.02 10.88
N ARG A 56 1.97 -4.03 9.70
CA ARG A 56 2.83 -5.13 9.22
C ARG A 56 4.29 -4.99 9.67
N SER A 57 4.59 -4.00 10.50
CA SER A 57 5.89 -3.78 11.15
C SER A 57 5.68 -3.18 12.54
N SER A 58 6.68 -3.26 13.42
CA SER A 58 6.54 -2.69 14.77
C SER A 58 6.86 -1.19 14.78
N PRO A 59 6.35 -0.42 15.76
CA PRO A 59 6.68 0.99 15.97
C PRO A 59 8.17 1.30 16.04
N GLU A 60 8.98 0.35 16.50
CA GLU A 60 10.44 0.45 16.59
C GLU A 60 11.11 0.32 15.21
N MET A 61 10.50 -0.43 14.29
CA MET A 61 10.98 -0.56 12.91
C MET A 61 10.65 0.67 12.06
N TRP A 62 9.52 1.35 12.32
CA TRP A 62 9.02 2.42 11.44
C TRP A 62 10.05 3.51 11.12
N PRO A 63 10.80 4.10 12.07
CA PRO A 63 11.77 5.13 11.75
C PRO A 63 12.84 4.67 10.76
N ASP A 64 13.36 3.46 10.95
CA ASP A 64 14.39 2.87 10.09
C ASP A 64 13.83 2.52 8.69
N LEU A 65 12.63 1.95 8.61
CA LEU A 65 11.95 1.66 7.34
C LEU A 65 11.70 2.94 6.53
N ILE A 66 11.19 4.00 7.18
CA ILE A 66 10.91 5.30 6.58
C ILE A 66 12.22 5.97 6.13
N GLN A 67 13.28 5.88 6.94
CA GLN A 67 14.59 6.42 6.58
C GLN A 67 15.19 5.69 5.37
N LYS A 68 15.09 4.36 5.31
CA LYS A 68 15.53 3.57 4.15
C LYS A 68 14.71 3.87 2.89
N ALA A 69 13.43 4.16 3.03
CA ALA A 69 12.58 4.66 1.95
C ALA A 69 13.03 6.03 1.43
N LYS A 70 13.29 6.98 2.33
CA LYS A 70 13.85 8.30 1.99
C LYS A 70 15.20 8.18 1.29
N GLU A 71 16.12 7.39 1.85
CA GLU A 71 17.45 7.11 1.25
C GLU A 71 17.35 6.42 -0.11
N GLY A 72 16.27 5.66 -0.31
CA GLY A 72 15.92 5.02 -1.57
C GLY A 72 15.40 6.01 -2.60
N GLY A 73 15.11 7.26 -2.24
CA GLY A 73 14.66 8.31 -3.15
C GLY A 73 13.14 8.45 -3.27
N LEU A 74 12.36 7.89 -2.32
CA LEU A 74 10.93 8.13 -2.28
C LEU A 74 10.62 9.56 -1.80
N ASP A 75 9.57 10.16 -2.35
CA ASP A 75 8.95 11.40 -1.90
C ASP A 75 7.72 11.14 -0.98
N VAL A 76 7.07 9.99 -1.15
CA VAL A 76 5.76 9.68 -0.53
C VAL A 76 5.77 8.27 0.09
N ILE A 77 5.19 8.12 1.28
CA ILE A 77 4.79 6.83 1.83
C ILE A 77 3.28 6.64 1.62
N GLN A 78 2.91 5.50 1.06
CA GLN A 78 1.51 5.12 0.90
C GLN A 78 1.15 4.07 1.97
N THR A 79 -0.03 4.19 2.57
CA THR A 79 -0.55 3.12 3.44
C THR A 79 -2.06 3.04 3.35
N TYR A 80 -2.59 1.82 3.42
CA TYR A 80 -4.00 1.59 3.74
C TYR A 80 -4.31 1.93 5.19
N VAL A 81 -5.60 2.06 5.53
CA VAL A 81 -6.10 2.09 6.91
C VAL A 81 -6.92 0.83 7.18
N PHE A 82 -6.58 0.08 8.23
CA PHE A 82 -7.12 -1.25 8.49
C PHE A 82 -8.28 -1.21 9.51
N TRP A 83 -9.53 -1.08 9.02
CA TRP A 83 -10.70 -0.85 9.87
C TRP A 83 -10.92 -1.96 10.90
N ASN A 84 -10.85 -3.23 10.52
CA ASN A 84 -11.03 -4.36 11.45
C ASN A 84 -10.10 -4.32 12.67
N GLY A 85 -8.83 -3.93 12.49
CA GLY A 85 -7.89 -3.75 13.58
C GLY A 85 -8.14 -2.49 14.40
N HIS A 86 -8.65 -1.43 13.77
CA HIS A 86 -8.98 -0.19 14.46
C HIS A 86 -10.31 -0.20 15.19
N GLU A 87 -11.27 -1.05 14.82
CA GLU A 87 -12.58 -1.17 15.46
C GLU A 87 -12.93 -2.65 15.65
N PRO A 88 -12.22 -3.39 16.52
CA PRO A 88 -12.44 -4.83 16.72
C PRO A 88 -13.85 -5.17 17.23
N ALA A 89 -14.53 -4.22 17.86
CA ALA A 89 -15.95 -4.31 18.23
C ALA A 89 -16.64 -2.97 17.99
N PRO A 90 -17.97 -2.94 17.77
CA PRO A 90 -18.70 -1.70 17.44
C PRO A 90 -18.41 -0.58 18.45
N GLY A 91 -17.89 0.55 17.97
CA GLY A 91 -17.56 1.73 18.77
C GLY A 91 -16.33 1.61 19.68
N LYS A 92 -15.69 0.43 19.76
CA LYS A 92 -14.46 0.21 20.54
C LYS A 92 -13.26 0.35 19.62
N TYR A 93 -12.58 1.48 19.71
CA TYR A 93 -11.47 1.81 18.83
C TYR A 93 -10.10 1.49 19.42
N TYR A 94 -9.16 1.07 18.57
CA TYR A 94 -7.77 0.80 18.93
C TYR A 94 -6.79 1.52 17.99
N PHE A 95 -5.95 2.39 18.55
CA PHE A 95 -4.95 3.20 17.84
C PHE A 95 -3.61 3.21 18.60
N GLN A 96 -3.22 2.07 19.18
CA GLN A 96 -1.98 1.92 19.94
C GLN A 96 -1.07 0.86 19.30
N GLY A 97 0.18 0.78 19.76
CA GLY A 97 1.17 -0.19 19.27
C GLY A 97 1.32 -0.12 17.75
N ASN A 98 1.32 -1.26 17.07
CA ASN A 98 1.41 -1.35 15.61
C ASN A 98 0.23 -0.69 14.87
N TYR A 99 -0.85 -0.32 15.58
CA TYR A 99 -2.01 0.38 15.03
C TYR A 99 -2.03 1.88 15.38
N ASP A 100 -0.94 2.46 15.90
CA ASP A 100 -0.85 3.91 16.08
C ASP A 100 -0.60 4.63 14.75
N LEU A 101 -1.68 4.80 13.99
CA LEU A 101 -1.68 5.46 12.67
C LEU A 101 -1.16 6.90 12.73
N VAL A 102 -1.52 7.65 13.77
CA VAL A 102 -1.11 9.04 13.94
C VAL A 102 0.40 9.12 14.16
N LYS A 103 0.95 8.28 15.05
CA LYS A 103 2.40 8.19 15.26
C LYS A 103 3.13 7.82 13.98
N PHE A 104 2.65 6.82 13.24
CA PHE A 104 3.26 6.43 11.97
C PHE A 104 3.32 7.61 10.98
N ILE A 105 2.21 8.31 10.76
CA ILE A 105 2.16 9.45 9.84
C ILE A 105 3.05 10.61 10.32
N LYS A 106 3.10 10.88 11.63
CA LYS A 106 4.01 11.88 12.21
C LYS A 106 5.49 11.52 11.98
N LEU A 107 5.86 10.25 12.06
CA LEU A 107 7.22 9.80 11.74
C LEU A 107 7.56 10.01 10.26
N VAL A 108 6.61 9.78 9.36
CA VAL A 108 6.78 10.10 7.92
C VAL A 108 6.99 11.61 7.72
N GLN A 109 6.22 12.44 8.41
CA GLN A 109 6.39 13.90 8.38
C GLN A 109 7.76 14.33 8.92
N GLN A 110 8.21 13.76 10.04
CA GLN A 110 9.52 14.04 10.64
C GLN A 110 10.67 13.68 9.69
N ALA A 111 10.51 12.61 8.90
CA ALA A 111 11.45 12.26 7.85
C ALA A 111 11.38 13.23 6.65
N GLY A 112 10.41 14.14 6.58
CA GLY A 112 10.23 15.08 5.47
C GLY A 112 9.66 14.42 4.20
N LEU A 113 8.91 13.33 4.37
CA LEU A 113 8.18 12.66 3.29
C LEU A 113 6.69 13.01 3.35
N TYR A 114 6.01 12.92 2.22
CA TYR A 114 4.56 13.03 2.15
C TYR A 114 3.86 11.69 2.40
N VAL A 115 2.54 11.73 2.57
CA VAL A 115 1.68 10.55 2.73
C VAL A 115 0.57 10.52 1.68
N HIS A 116 0.36 9.35 1.08
CA HIS A 116 -0.89 8.99 0.40
C HIS A 116 -1.68 8.04 1.29
N LEU A 117 -2.75 8.55 1.92
CA LEU A 117 -3.54 7.80 2.90
C LEU A 117 -4.72 7.09 2.22
N ARG A 118 -4.61 5.78 2.01
CA ARG A 118 -5.67 4.98 1.38
C ARG A 118 -6.66 4.50 2.43
N ILE A 119 -7.66 5.34 2.72
CA ILE A 119 -8.58 5.10 3.84
C ILE A 119 -9.48 3.88 3.59
N GLY A 120 -9.81 3.58 2.33
CA GLY A 120 -10.71 2.47 1.96
C GLY A 120 -12.18 2.82 2.23
N PRO A 121 -12.92 2.11 3.11
CA PRO A 121 -12.39 1.23 4.14
C PRO A 121 -12.35 -0.25 3.76
N TYR A 122 -12.89 -0.63 2.60
CA TYR A 122 -12.41 -1.83 1.92
C TYR A 122 -11.02 -1.55 1.36
N VAL A 123 -10.05 -2.38 1.70
CA VAL A 123 -8.64 -2.19 1.29
C VAL A 123 -8.09 -3.36 0.49
N CYS A 124 -8.80 -4.49 0.40
CA CYS A 124 -8.27 -5.75 -0.13
C CYS A 124 -6.99 -6.16 0.64
N ALA A 125 -5.84 -5.73 0.13
CA ALA A 125 -4.52 -5.73 0.78
C ALA A 125 -4.01 -7.10 1.24
N GLU A 126 -4.61 -8.19 0.73
CA GLU A 126 -4.43 -9.55 1.25
C GLU A 126 -4.57 -9.58 2.77
N TRP A 127 -5.53 -8.79 3.27
CA TRP A 127 -5.78 -8.57 4.68
C TRP A 127 -7.11 -9.22 5.08
N ASN A 128 -7.21 -9.65 6.34
CA ASN A 128 -8.37 -10.36 6.85
C ASN A 128 -9.66 -9.60 6.53
N PHE A 129 -10.59 -10.32 5.90
CA PHE A 129 -11.89 -9.82 5.46
C PHE A 129 -11.84 -8.51 4.64
N GLY A 130 -10.75 -8.27 3.91
CA GLY A 130 -10.53 -7.07 3.09
C GLY A 130 -10.45 -5.78 3.90
N GLY A 131 -10.19 -5.88 5.21
CA GLY A 131 -10.17 -4.77 6.16
C GLY A 131 -11.49 -4.52 6.88
N PHE A 132 -12.60 -5.17 6.51
CA PHE A 132 -13.86 -4.98 7.22
C PHE A 132 -13.86 -5.68 8.58
N PRO A 133 -14.39 -5.05 9.65
CA PRO A 133 -14.65 -5.75 10.89
C PRO A 133 -15.71 -6.84 10.69
N VAL A 134 -15.50 -8.04 11.24
CA VAL A 134 -16.44 -9.16 11.08
C VAL A 134 -17.82 -8.86 11.68
N TRP A 135 -17.88 -8.10 12.78
CA TRP A 135 -19.16 -7.67 13.37
C TRP A 135 -20.03 -6.88 12.39
N LEU A 136 -19.42 -6.22 11.39
CA LEU A 136 -20.15 -5.43 10.40
C LEU A 136 -21.13 -6.31 9.62
N LYS A 137 -20.77 -7.57 9.32
CA LYS A 137 -21.59 -8.54 8.57
C LYS A 137 -22.94 -8.82 9.25
N TYR A 138 -23.03 -8.62 10.57
CA TYR A 138 -24.20 -9.00 11.37
C TYR A 138 -25.12 -7.84 11.71
N ILE A 139 -24.88 -6.66 11.12
CA ILE A 139 -25.86 -5.58 11.16
C ILE A 139 -27.09 -5.96 10.32
N PRO A 140 -28.32 -5.85 10.86
CA PRO A 140 -29.53 -6.19 10.12
C PRO A 140 -29.62 -5.47 8.77
N GLY A 141 -29.86 -6.25 7.71
CA GLY A 141 -30.05 -5.74 6.35
C GLY A 141 -28.78 -5.20 5.68
N ILE A 142 -27.59 -5.43 6.23
CA ILE A 142 -26.34 -4.95 5.63
C ILE A 142 -25.95 -5.77 4.41
N VAL A 143 -25.51 -5.07 3.37
CA VAL A 143 -24.88 -5.65 2.18
C VAL A 143 -23.66 -4.82 1.85
N PHE A 144 -22.51 -5.46 1.77
CA PHE A 144 -21.24 -4.76 1.62
C PHE A 144 -21.07 -4.20 0.20
N ARG A 145 -20.40 -3.05 0.12
CA ARG A 145 -19.91 -2.44 -1.14
C ARG A 145 -20.99 -2.34 -2.23
N THR A 146 -22.19 -1.92 -1.83
CA THR A 146 -23.30 -1.61 -2.74
C THR A 146 -24.15 -0.49 -2.15
N ASN A 147 -25.19 -0.03 -2.86
CA ASN A 147 -26.05 1.06 -2.42
C ASN A 147 -27.00 0.60 -1.29
N ASN A 148 -26.43 0.33 -0.12
CA ASN A 148 -27.08 -0.21 1.06
C ASN A 148 -26.97 0.80 2.22
N GLY A 149 -28.12 1.20 2.79
CA GLY A 149 -28.19 2.21 3.84
C GLY A 149 -27.33 1.90 5.08
N PRO A 150 -27.48 0.71 5.70
CA PRO A 150 -26.65 0.30 6.83
C PRO A 150 -25.14 0.34 6.53
N PHE A 151 -24.71 -0.22 5.39
CA PHE A 151 -23.30 -0.22 5.01
C PHE A 151 -22.74 1.19 4.80
N LYS A 152 -23.47 2.04 4.06
CA LYS A 152 -23.12 3.44 3.81
C LYS A 152 -22.95 4.22 5.11
N ALA A 153 -23.84 4.03 6.08
CA ALA A 153 -23.76 4.69 7.39
C ALA A 153 -22.49 4.28 8.16
N GLN A 154 -22.15 2.98 8.18
CA GLN A 154 -20.97 2.48 8.88
C GLN A 154 -19.66 2.91 8.21
N MET A 155 -19.60 2.80 6.87
CA MET A 155 -18.46 3.27 6.08
C MET A 155 -18.23 4.77 6.31
N GLN A 156 -19.28 5.59 6.20
CA GLN A 156 -19.17 7.03 6.43
C GLN A 156 -18.72 7.35 7.86
N ARG A 157 -19.23 6.63 8.88
CA ARG A 157 -18.81 6.81 10.27
C ARG A 157 -17.30 6.58 10.43
N PHE A 158 -16.79 5.47 9.91
CA PHE A 158 -15.37 5.15 10.04
C PHE A 158 -14.49 6.08 9.21
N THR A 159 -14.83 6.32 7.93
CA THR A 159 -14.07 7.25 7.09
C THR A 159 -14.03 8.65 7.70
N LYS A 160 -15.16 9.17 8.19
CA LYS A 160 -15.22 10.47 8.89
C LYS A 160 -14.33 10.46 10.13
N LYS A 161 -14.37 9.41 10.94
CA LYS A 161 -13.51 9.30 12.14
C LYS A 161 -12.03 9.42 11.77
N ILE A 162 -11.58 8.69 10.76
CA ILE A 162 -10.18 8.76 10.31
C ILE A 162 -9.83 10.17 9.82
N VAL A 163 -10.67 10.77 8.98
CA VAL A 163 -10.44 12.14 8.49
C VAL A 163 -10.41 13.16 9.63
N ASP A 164 -11.35 13.08 10.58
CA ASP A 164 -11.40 13.97 11.74
C ASP A 164 -10.14 13.82 12.60
N MET A 165 -9.66 12.59 12.83
CA MET A 165 -8.42 12.34 13.55
C MET A 165 -7.21 12.96 12.85
N MET A 166 -7.09 12.76 11.52
CA MET A 166 -6.00 13.38 10.74
C MET A 166 -6.08 14.90 10.78
N LYS A 167 -7.29 15.48 10.75
CA LYS A 167 -7.50 16.93 10.83
C LYS A 167 -7.17 17.51 12.20
N ALA A 168 -7.57 16.83 13.27
CA ALA A 168 -7.29 17.25 14.65
C ALA A 168 -5.77 17.33 14.90
N GLU A 169 -5.03 16.39 14.31
CA GLU A 169 -3.57 16.33 14.37
C GLU A 169 -2.87 17.17 13.28
N ARG A 170 -3.64 17.92 12.47
CA ARG A 170 -3.15 18.77 11.37
C ARG A 170 -2.27 18.02 10.35
N LEU A 171 -2.63 16.77 10.06
CA LEU A 171 -1.84 15.87 9.21
C LEU A 171 -2.12 16.00 7.72
N TYR A 172 -3.18 16.72 7.31
CA TYR A 172 -3.35 17.08 5.90
C TYR A 172 -2.38 18.19 5.50
N GLU A 173 -1.83 18.13 4.28
CA GLU A 173 -0.90 19.13 3.76
C GLU A 173 -1.53 20.53 3.74
N SER A 174 -2.83 20.62 3.49
CA SER A 174 -3.64 21.83 3.64
C SER A 174 -3.57 22.50 5.03
N GLN A 175 -3.12 21.76 6.05
CA GLN A 175 -2.95 22.21 7.44
C GLN A 175 -1.47 22.25 7.89
N GLY A 176 -0.54 21.96 6.98
CA GLY A 176 0.91 21.83 7.22
C GLY A 176 1.41 20.40 7.48
N GLY A 177 0.54 19.39 7.32
CA GLY A 177 0.86 17.98 7.52
C GLY A 177 1.44 17.27 6.28
N PRO A 178 1.76 15.96 6.37
CA PRO A 178 2.35 15.25 5.24
C PRO A 178 1.31 14.68 4.24
N ILE A 179 0.03 14.57 4.59
CA ILE A 179 -0.95 13.86 3.76
C ILE A 179 -1.34 14.72 2.56
N ILE A 180 -0.92 14.29 1.35
CA ILE A 180 -1.17 14.99 0.08
C ILE A 180 -2.28 14.35 -0.75
N LEU A 181 -2.66 13.11 -0.46
CA LEU A 181 -3.66 12.36 -1.21
C LEU A 181 -4.45 11.48 -0.24
N SER A 182 -5.73 11.26 -0.54
CA SER A 182 -6.55 10.25 0.14
C SER A 182 -7.25 9.34 -0.86
N GLN A 183 -7.40 8.05 -0.55
CA GLN A 183 -8.20 7.13 -1.38
C GLN A 183 -9.48 6.73 -0.65
N ILE A 184 -10.60 6.75 -1.38
CA ILE A 184 -11.87 6.15 -0.96
C ILE A 184 -12.11 4.88 -1.78
N GLU A 185 -12.67 3.84 -1.15
CA GLU A 185 -12.80 2.49 -1.73
C GLU A 185 -11.44 1.90 -2.19
N ASN A 186 -11.48 0.69 -2.75
CA ASN A 186 -10.33 0.06 -3.39
C ASN A 186 -10.76 -0.88 -4.52
N GLU A 187 -10.29 -0.62 -5.75
CA GLU A 187 -10.56 -1.43 -6.95
C GLU A 187 -12.04 -1.79 -7.11
N TYR A 188 -12.92 -0.79 -7.00
CA TYR A 188 -14.37 -1.03 -7.01
C TYR A 188 -14.95 -1.15 -8.44
N GLY A 189 -14.33 -0.57 -9.46
CA GLY A 189 -14.85 -0.56 -10.84
C GLY A 189 -15.26 -1.93 -11.39
N PRO A 190 -14.46 -3.01 -11.23
CA PRO A 190 -14.89 -4.34 -11.64
C PRO A 190 -16.15 -4.83 -10.91
N MET A 191 -16.27 -4.56 -9.61
CA MET A 191 -17.44 -4.94 -8.81
C MET A 191 -18.68 -4.09 -9.17
N GLU A 192 -18.47 -2.81 -9.44
CA GLU A 192 -19.53 -1.92 -9.94
C GLU A 192 -20.10 -2.40 -11.26
N TYR A 193 -19.24 -2.83 -12.19
CA TYR A 193 -19.67 -3.37 -13.47
C TYR A 193 -20.63 -4.56 -13.29
N GLU A 194 -20.26 -5.50 -12.44
CA GLU A 194 -21.08 -6.68 -12.11
C GLU A 194 -22.40 -6.31 -11.41
N LEU A 195 -22.37 -5.32 -10.50
CA LEU A 195 -23.54 -4.89 -9.75
C LEU A 195 -24.49 -3.99 -10.56
N GLY A 196 -24.01 -3.34 -11.62
CA GLY A 196 -24.79 -2.42 -12.43
C GLY A 196 -25.23 -1.16 -11.66
N ALA A 197 -26.52 -0.80 -11.76
CA ALA A 197 -27.03 0.47 -11.23
C ALA A 197 -26.82 0.67 -9.70
N PRO A 198 -27.04 -0.34 -8.83
CA PRO A 198 -26.66 -0.25 -7.41
C PRO A 198 -25.18 0.06 -7.18
N GLY A 199 -24.29 -0.53 -7.99
CA GLY A 199 -22.86 -0.27 -7.92
C GLY A 199 -22.55 1.20 -8.24
N LYS A 200 -23.10 1.72 -9.34
CA LYS A 200 -22.95 3.12 -9.76
C LYS A 200 -23.47 4.12 -8.75
N ALA A 201 -24.62 3.83 -8.15
CA ALA A 201 -25.18 4.67 -7.10
C ALA A 201 -24.28 4.70 -5.85
N TYR A 202 -23.62 3.58 -5.53
CA TYR A 202 -22.69 3.48 -4.42
C TYR A 202 -21.34 4.16 -4.71
N SER A 203 -20.72 3.93 -5.87
CA SER A 203 -19.44 4.56 -6.25
C SER A 203 -19.57 6.09 -6.24
N TYR A 204 -20.65 6.62 -6.84
CA TYR A 204 -20.97 8.05 -6.82
C TYR A 204 -21.20 8.58 -5.41
N TRP A 205 -21.95 7.84 -4.57
CA TRP A 205 -22.15 8.22 -3.17
C TRP A 205 -20.83 8.24 -2.38
N SER A 206 -19.97 7.23 -2.56
CA SER A 206 -18.68 7.10 -1.86
C SER A 206 -17.77 8.26 -2.20
N ALA A 207 -17.67 8.61 -3.48
CA ALA A 207 -16.93 9.78 -3.95
C ALA A 207 -17.49 11.08 -3.34
N LYS A 208 -18.81 11.29 -3.40
CA LYS A 208 -19.46 12.49 -2.86
C LYS A 208 -19.27 12.60 -1.33
N MET A 209 -19.37 11.49 -0.61
CA MET A 209 -19.15 11.43 0.83
C MET A 209 -17.71 11.83 1.16
N ALA A 210 -16.72 11.25 0.49
CA ALA A 210 -15.31 11.55 0.70
C ALA A 210 -14.98 13.03 0.43
N LEU A 211 -15.47 13.59 -0.68
CA LEU A 211 -15.31 15.01 -1.02
C LEU A 211 -15.94 15.93 0.02
N GLY A 212 -17.13 15.57 0.53
CA GLY A 212 -17.82 16.31 1.58
C GLY A 212 -17.08 16.36 2.91
N LEU A 213 -16.09 15.48 3.14
CA LEU A 213 -15.23 15.55 4.32
C LEU A 213 -14.19 16.68 4.25
N ALA A 214 -14.04 17.36 3.10
CA ALA A 214 -13.26 18.57 2.91
C ALA A 214 -11.84 18.48 3.51
N THR A 215 -11.07 17.46 3.10
CA THR A 215 -9.68 17.22 3.53
C THR A 215 -8.72 18.33 3.08
N GLY A 216 -9.08 19.10 2.06
CA GLY A 216 -8.24 20.13 1.46
C GLY A 216 -7.14 19.56 0.56
N VAL A 217 -7.17 18.26 0.27
CA VAL A 217 -6.24 17.58 -0.66
C VAL A 217 -7.02 16.68 -1.63
N PRO A 218 -6.48 16.34 -2.80
CA PRO A 218 -7.17 15.51 -3.78
C PRO A 218 -7.52 14.11 -3.26
N TRP A 219 -8.63 13.58 -3.78
CA TRP A 219 -9.07 12.22 -3.55
C TRP A 219 -8.86 11.34 -4.79
N VAL A 220 -8.58 10.07 -4.55
CA VAL A 220 -8.24 9.06 -5.55
C VAL A 220 -9.19 7.85 -5.43
N MET A 221 -9.45 7.17 -6.55
CA MET A 221 -10.03 5.83 -6.61
C MET A 221 -9.26 4.97 -7.61
N CYS A 222 -8.65 3.87 -7.17
CA CYS A 222 -7.92 2.97 -8.07
C CYS A 222 -8.86 2.01 -8.81
N LYS A 223 -8.52 1.69 -10.07
CA LYS A 223 -9.34 0.88 -11.00
C LYS A 223 -10.82 1.29 -11.00
N GLN A 224 -11.06 2.59 -11.20
CA GLN A 224 -12.40 3.19 -11.18
C GLN A 224 -12.56 4.10 -12.40
N ASP A 225 -12.85 3.53 -13.57
CA ASP A 225 -12.82 4.27 -14.83
C ASP A 225 -13.83 5.43 -14.91
N ASP A 226 -14.95 5.35 -14.20
CA ASP A 226 -15.99 6.39 -14.15
C ASP A 226 -15.94 7.24 -12.86
N ALA A 227 -14.80 7.28 -12.15
CA ALA A 227 -14.65 8.10 -10.94
C ALA A 227 -15.08 9.56 -11.19
N PRO A 228 -16.06 10.10 -10.43
CA PRO A 228 -16.64 11.40 -10.71
C PRO A 228 -15.67 12.53 -10.33
N ASP A 229 -15.73 13.66 -11.03
CA ASP A 229 -14.89 14.82 -10.71
C ASP A 229 -15.19 15.36 -9.29
N PRO A 230 -14.18 15.84 -8.54
CA PRO A 230 -12.75 15.93 -8.90
C PRO A 230 -11.92 14.69 -8.46
N ILE A 231 -12.51 13.51 -8.28
CA ILE A 231 -11.75 12.29 -7.94
C ILE A 231 -10.84 11.88 -9.10
N ILE A 232 -9.58 11.57 -8.79
CA ILE A 232 -8.63 11.04 -9.78
C ILE A 232 -8.74 9.51 -9.83
N ASN A 233 -9.06 8.94 -11.00
CA ASN A 233 -8.95 7.50 -11.19
C ASN A 233 -7.49 7.10 -11.45
N THR A 234 -7.07 5.95 -10.92
CA THR A 234 -5.67 5.50 -11.00
C THR A 234 -5.55 4.04 -11.41
N CYS A 235 -4.34 3.65 -11.80
CA CYS A 235 -4.03 2.30 -12.26
C CYS A 235 -3.26 1.50 -11.21
N ASN A 236 -3.48 0.18 -11.21
CA ASN A 236 -2.78 -0.83 -10.43
C ASN A 236 -2.37 -1.97 -11.35
N GLY A 237 -1.18 -2.54 -11.17
CA GLY A 237 -0.70 -3.63 -12.01
C GLY A 237 0.81 -3.82 -12.00
N PHE A 238 1.30 -4.77 -12.80
CA PHE A 238 2.73 -4.87 -13.12
C PHE A 238 3.19 -3.76 -14.08
N TYR A 239 2.27 -3.30 -14.93
CA TYR A 239 2.47 -2.24 -15.92
C TYR A 239 1.22 -1.35 -15.96
N CYS A 240 1.42 -0.04 -16.05
CA CYS A 240 0.34 0.94 -16.22
C CYS A 240 0.67 1.99 -17.29
N ASP A 241 1.61 1.70 -18.19
CA ASP A 241 2.01 2.65 -19.23
C ASP A 241 0.90 2.89 -20.28
N TYR A 242 -0.04 1.94 -20.43
CA TYR A 242 -1.24 2.06 -21.26
C TYR A 242 -2.34 2.93 -20.66
N PHE A 243 -2.35 3.09 -19.33
CA PHE A 243 -3.43 3.77 -18.62
C PHE A 243 -3.52 5.25 -18.99
N SER A 244 -4.73 5.77 -19.08
CA SER A 244 -5.01 7.21 -19.15
C SER A 244 -6.14 7.54 -18.17
N PRO A 245 -6.05 8.65 -17.42
CA PRO A 245 -7.13 9.04 -16.52
C PRO A 245 -8.39 9.37 -17.33
N ASN A 246 -9.55 9.29 -16.67
CA ASN A 246 -10.85 9.40 -17.32
C ASN A 246 -11.22 10.81 -17.80
N LYS A 247 -10.39 11.81 -17.47
CA LYS A 247 -10.48 13.20 -17.94
C LYS A 247 -9.09 13.73 -18.27
N ALA A 248 -9.01 14.55 -19.32
CA ALA A 248 -7.76 15.12 -19.80
C ALA A 248 -7.09 16.07 -18.79
N ASN A 249 -7.82 16.65 -17.84
CA ASN A 249 -7.29 17.56 -16.82
C ASN A 249 -6.79 16.86 -15.54
N LYS A 250 -6.80 15.51 -15.50
CA LYS A 250 -6.31 14.72 -14.37
C LYS A 250 -4.91 14.18 -14.68
N PRO A 251 -4.02 14.06 -13.67
CA PRO A 251 -2.70 13.50 -13.88
C PRO A 251 -2.75 11.98 -14.02
N LYS A 252 -1.78 11.41 -14.72
CA LYS A 252 -1.62 9.96 -14.85
C LYS A 252 -0.88 9.39 -13.63
N MET A 253 -1.58 8.59 -12.83
CA MET A 253 -1.07 8.05 -11.56
C MET A 253 -1.19 6.53 -11.48
N TRP A 254 -0.15 5.89 -10.95
CA TRP A 254 -0.03 4.45 -10.73
C TRP A 254 0.10 4.17 -9.23
N THR A 255 -1.00 3.74 -8.61
CA THR A 255 -1.11 3.57 -7.15
C THR A 255 -0.57 2.23 -6.65
N GLU A 256 -0.39 1.25 -7.52
CA GLU A 256 0.23 -0.04 -7.18
C GLU A 256 1.08 -0.60 -8.32
N ALA A 257 2.35 -0.22 -8.36
CA ALA A 257 3.39 -0.89 -9.15
C ALA A 257 3.85 -2.13 -8.40
N TRP A 258 3.28 -3.28 -8.77
CA TRP A 258 3.48 -4.54 -8.04
C TRP A 258 4.94 -4.97 -8.05
N THR A 259 5.61 -4.99 -6.89
CA THR A 259 7.05 -5.27 -6.80
C THR A 259 7.41 -6.75 -6.85
N GLY A 260 6.39 -7.59 -6.83
CA GLY A 260 6.40 -9.04 -6.70
C GLY A 260 4.95 -9.48 -6.58
N TRP A 261 4.68 -10.43 -5.69
CA TRP A 261 3.32 -10.88 -5.35
C TRP A 261 3.29 -11.39 -3.92
N TYR A 262 2.10 -11.55 -3.34
CA TYR A 262 1.94 -12.11 -1.99
C TYR A 262 2.27 -13.61 -1.97
N THR A 263 2.65 -14.13 -0.80
CA THR A 263 2.88 -15.56 -0.58
C THR A 263 1.63 -16.19 0.03
N GLU A 264 1.22 -17.35 -0.48
CA GLU A 264 0.13 -18.17 0.07
C GLU A 264 0.70 -19.38 0.81
N PHE A 265 0.01 -19.85 1.84
CA PHE A 265 0.29 -21.17 2.43
C PHE A 265 0.08 -22.26 1.36
N GLY A 266 1.12 -23.08 1.14
CA GLY A 266 1.14 -24.08 0.07
C GLY A 266 1.66 -23.57 -1.29
N GLY A 267 1.89 -22.26 -1.44
CA GLY A 267 2.43 -21.64 -2.65
C GLY A 267 3.95 -21.46 -2.64
N ALA A 268 4.51 -21.16 -3.82
CA ALA A 268 5.91 -20.73 -3.96
C ALA A 268 6.07 -19.25 -3.59
N VAL A 269 7.28 -18.83 -3.20
CA VAL A 269 7.60 -17.42 -2.95
C VAL A 269 7.75 -16.69 -4.30
N PRO A 270 6.87 -15.73 -4.64
CA PRO A 270 6.93 -15.06 -5.94
C PRO A 270 8.11 -14.08 -6.03
N TYR A 271 8.60 -13.85 -7.25
CA TYR A 271 9.73 -12.96 -7.53
C TYR A 271 9.46 -12.11 -8.77
N ARG A 272 9.84 -10.82 -8.72
CA ARG A 272 9.85 -9.93 -9.89
C ARG A 272 11.24 -9.32 -10.05
N PRO A 273 11.89 -9.44 -11.22
CA PRO A 273 13.21 -8.87 -11.47
C PRO A 273 13.27 -7.36 -11.23
N ALA A 274 14.40 -6.88 -10.70
CA ALA A 274 14.64 -5.45 -10.47
C ALA A 274 14.63 -4.67 -11.80
N GLU A 275 15.17 -5.28 -12.85
CA GLU A 275 15.25 -4.75 -14.21
C GLU A 275 13.87 -4.54 -14.82
N ASP A 276 12.99 -5.53 -14.66
CA ASP A 276 11.60 -5.48 -15.15
C ASP A 276 10.80 -4.40 -14.42
N LEU A 277 10.93 -4.34 -13.09
CA LEU A 277 10.28 -3.30 -12.30
C LEU A 277 10.77 -1.91 -12.70
N ALA A 278 12.09 -1.71 -12.81
CA ALA A 278 12.67 -0.44 -13.26
C ALA A 278 12.22 -0.07 -14.68
N PHE A 279 12.17 -1.04 -15.59
CA PHE A 279 11.67 -0.86 -16.95
C PHE A 279 10.20 -0.42 -16.96
N SER A 280 9.34 -1.08 -16.18
CA SER A 280 7.92 -0.74 -16.10
C SER A 280 7.70 0.69 -15.58
N VAL A 281 8.48 1.12 -14.58
CA VAL A 281 8.43 2.48 -14.03
C VAL A 281 8.93 3.50 -15.06
N ALA A 282 10.09 3.28 -15.68
CA ALA A 282 10.62 4.18 -16.70
C ALA A 282 9.66 4.29 -17.91
N ARG A 283 9.02 3.18 -18.30
CA ARG A 283 8.02 3.13 -19.38
C ARG A 283 6.75 3.92 -19.05
N PHE A 284 6.35 3.92 -17.78
CA PHE A 284 5.24 4.74 -17.30
C PHE A 284 5.59 6.24 -17.28
N ILE A 285 6.75 6.60 -16.73
CA ILE A 285 7.21 8.00 -16.62
C ILE A 285 7.44 8.61 -18.02
N GLN A 286 8.08 7.90 -18.94
CA GLN A 286 8.36 8.42 -20.29
C GLN A 286 7.08 8.75 -21.06
N LYS A 287 5.94 8.11 -20.72
CA LYS A 287 4.60 8.36 -21.29
C LYS A 287 3.77 9.35 -20.47
N GLY A 288 4.42 10.22 -19.69
CA GLY A 288 3.77 11.29 -18.94
C GLY A 288 3.18 10.88 -17.59
N GLY A 289 3.51 9.69 -17.07
CA GLY A 289 3.17 9.31 -15.70
C GLY A 289 3.86 10.24 -14.68
N SER A 290 3.14 10.68 -13.65
CA SER A 290 3.65 11.66 -12.68
C SER A 290 3.53 11.25 -11.21
N PHE A 291 2.88 10.13 -10.92
CA PHE A 291 2.89 9.49 -9.60
C PHE A 291 3.02 7.98 -9.78
N VAL A 292 4.00 7.35 -9.12
CA VAL A 292 4.16 5.90 -9.12
C VAL A 292 4.41 5.41 -7.70
N ASN A 293 3.64 4.43 -7.25
CA ASN A 293 3.79 3.84 -5.94
C ASN A 293 4.18 2.36 -6.03
N TYR A 294 5.30 1.99 -5.40
CA TYR A 294 5.67 0.58 -5.24
C TYR A 294 4.75 -0.13 -4.24
N TYR A 295 4.01 -1.13 -4.71
CA TYR A 295 3.22 -2.02 -3.86
C TYR A 295 3.87 -3.40 -3.87
N MET A 296 4.71 -3.78 -2.91
CA MET A 296 5.06 -3.10 -1.67
C MET A 296 6.47 -2.49 -1.71
N TYR A 297 6.70 -1.41 -0.97
CA TYR A 297 8.08 -0.94 -0.72
C TYR A 297 8.70 -1.64 0.49
N HIS A 298 7.91 -1.81 1.54
CA HIS A 298 8.13 -2.79 2.61
C HIS A 298 6.83 -3.56 2.81
N GLY A 299 6.90 -4.88 2.59
CA GLY A 299 5.74 -5.74 2.74
C GLY A 299 5.45 -6.11 4.21
N GLY A 300 6.46 -6.64 4.90
CA GLY A 300 6.41 -6.94 6.34
C GLY A 300 5.72 -8.27 6.66
N THR A 301 5.05 -8.34 7.81
CA THR A 301 4.49 -9.57 8.37
C THR A 301 3.03 -9.39 8.76
N ASN A 302 2.20 -10.38 8.46
CA ASN A 302 0.84 -10.51 8.97
C ASN A 302 0.89 -11.04 10.42
N PHE A 303 1.08 -10.15 11.40
CA PHE A 303 1.16 -10.53 12.81
C PHE A 303 -0.19 -10.96 13.40
N GLY A 304 -0.13 -11.82 14.43
CA GLY A 304 -1.32 -12.33 15.09
C GLY A 304 -2.18 -13.17 14.15
N ARG A 305 -3.50 -13.13 14.36
CA ARG A 305 -4.47 -13.94 13.58
C ARG A 305 -5.49 -13.13 12.78
N THR A 306 -5.56 -11.82 12.99
CA THR A 306 -6.57 -10.95 12.34
C THR A 306 -5.98 -10.08 11.22
N ALA A 307 -4.77 -10.38 10.77
CA ALA A 307 -4.04 -9.62 9.77
C ALA A 307 -4.13 -10.23 8.36
N GLY A 308 -3.63 -11.45 8.16
CA GLY A 308 -3.62 -12.09 6.84
C GLY A 308 -5.02 -12.42 6.32
N GLY A 309 -5.23 -12.26 5.01
CA GLY A 309 -6.43 -12.76 4.32
C GLY A 309 -6.48 -14.29 4.24
N PRO A 310 -7.54 -14.86 3.63
CA PRO A 310 -7.66 -16.30 3.44
C PRO A 310 -6.42 -16.90 2.76
N PHE A 311 -5.82 -17.92 3.39
CA PHE A 311 -4.60 -18.62 2.93
C PHE A 311 -3.34 -17.75 2.72
N ILE A 312 -3.37 -16.47 3.05
CA ILE A 312 -2.19 -15.62 2.95
C ILE A 312 -1.19 -16.03 4.03
N ALA A 313 0.06 -16.23 3.64
CA ALA A 313 1.12 -16.61 4.55
C ALA A 313 1.34 -15.53 5.63
N THR A 314 1.95 -15.92 6.74
CA THR A 314 2.39 -14.97 7.78
C THR A 314 3.37 -13.94 7.19
N SER A 315 4.29 -14.39 6.32
CA SER A 315 5.17 -13.49 5.59
C SER A 315 4.40 -12.72 4.51
N TYR A 316 4.54 -11.39 4.51
CA TYR A 316 4.06 -10.52 3.43
C TYR A 316 5.23 -9.85 2.73
N ASP A 317 6.36 -10.55 2.55
CA ASP A 317 7.61 -10.03 1.97
C ASP A 317 7.44 -9.34 0.60
N TYR A 318 6.55 -9.85 -0.26
CA TYR A 318 6.17 -9.30 -1.57
C TYR A 318 7.32 -9.12 -2.58
N ASP A 319 8.49 -9.73 -2.32
CA ASP A 319 9.74 -9.43 -3.00
C ASP A 319 10.07 -7.92 -3.01
N ALA A 320 9.67 -7.23 -1.95
CA ALA A 320 9.75 -5.78 -1.83
C ALA A 320 11.21 -5.28 -1.74
N PRO A 321 11.48 -4.02 -2.14
CA PRO A 321 12.78 -3.37 -1.99
C PRO A 321 13.34 -3.40 -0.56
N LEU A 322 12.47 -3.31 0.45
CA LEU A 322 12.79 -3.67 1.83
C LEU A 322 12.11 -5.00 2.15
N ASP A 323 12.91 -6.02 2.51
CA ASP A 323 12.36 -7.34 2.80
C ASP A 323 11.50 -7.36 4.07
N GLU A 324 10.91 -8.51 4.38
CA GLU A 324 10.08 -8.71 5.58
C GLU A 324 10.74 -8.21 6.88
N TYR A 325 12.06 -8.33 6.98
CA TYR A 325 12.83 -7.97 8.17
C TYR A 325 13.35 -6.52 8.14
N GLY A 326 12.97 -5.74 7.12
CA GLY A 326 13.40 -4.36 6.93
C GLY A 326 14.80 -4.20 6.34
N LEU A 327 15.42 -5.27 5.84
CA LEU A 327 16.73 -5.20 5.19
C LEU A 327 16.59 -4.73 3.74
N LYS A 328 17.61 -4.01 3.24
CA LYS A 328 17.67 -3.58 1.84
C LYS A 328 17.83 -4.80 0.94
N ARG A 329 16.83 -5.13 0.13
CA ARG A 329 16.92 -6.20 -0.86
C ARG A 329 17.73 -5.74 -2.06
N GLN A 330 19.01 -6.10 -2.07
CA GLN A 330 19.87 -5.84 -3.22
C GLN A 330 19.82 -6.97 -4.24
N PRO A 331 19.81 -6.65 -5.55
CA PRO A 331 20.08 -5.34 -6.13
C PRO A 331 18.85 -4.44 -6.28
N LYS A 332 17.63 -4.93 -6.01
CA LYS A 332 16.37 -4.21 -6.28
C LYS A 332 16.32 -2.83 -5.65
N TRP A 333 16.60 -2.71 -4.36
CA TRP A 333 16.60 -1.42 -3.65
C TRP A 333 17.58 -0.42 -4.25
N GLY A 334 18.83 -0.83 -4.50
CA GLY A 334 19.86 0.04 -5.07
C GLY A 334 19.56 0.43 -6.51
N HIS A 335 19.08 -0.51 -7.32
CA HIS A 335 18.75 -0.27 -8.72
C HIS A 335 17.58 0.71 -8.88
N LEU A 336 16.55 0.60 -8.03
CA LEU A 336 15.45 1.57 -7.99
C LEU A 336 15.91 2.93 -7.45
N LYS A 337 16.80 2.96 -6.45
CA LYS A 337 17.40 4.23 -5.98
C LYS A 337 18.12 4.98 -7.10
N ASP A 338 18.88 4.28 -7.93
CA ASP A 338 19.56 4.89 -9.08
C ASP A 338 18.57 5.34 -10.16
N LEU A 339 17.50 4.58 -10.41
CA LEU A 339 16.38 5.01 -11.26
C LEU A 339 15.74 6.30 -10.75
N HIS A 340 15.45 6.38 -9.46
CA HIS A 340 14.85 7.56 -8.83
C HIS A 340 15.73 8.78 -9.02
N ARG A 341 17.05 8.65 -8.78
CA ARG A 341 18.00 9.74 -9.04
C ARG A 341 17.96 10.19 -10.51
N ALA A 342 17.91 9.25 -11.46
CA ALA A 342 17.81 9.58 -12.88
C ALA A 342 16.51 10.33 -13.23
N ILE A 343 15.37 9.89 -12.67
CA ILE A 343 14.07 10.58 -12.82
C ILE A 343 14.13 11.99 -12.23
N LYS A 344 14.74 12.17 -11.06
CA LYS A 344 14.87 13.49 -10.42
C LYS A 344 15.74 14.45 -11.23
N LEU A 345 16.79 13.97 -11.89
CA LEU A 345 17.56 14.78 -12.84
C LEU A 345 16.71 15.21 -14.05
N CYS A 346 15.70 14.41 -14.44
CA CYS A 346 14.76 14.73 -15.52
C CYS A 346 13.55 15.57 -15.05
N GLU A 347 13.29 15.71 -13.74
CA GLU A 347 12.06 16.29 -13.19
C GLU A 347 11.73 17.68 -13.76
N PRO A 348 12.67 18.64 -13.92
CA PRO A 348 12.38 19.95 -14.52
C PRO A 348 11.78 19.87 -15.93
N ALA A 349 12.24 18.92 -16.75
CA ALA A 349 11.70 18.69 -18.09
C ALA A 349 10.36 17.93 -18.03
N LEU A 350 10.26 16.93 -17.16
CA LEU A 350 9.08 16.08 -17.00
C LEU A 350 7.85 16.86 -16.55
N VAL A 351 7.99 17.85 -15.66
CA VAL A 351 6.86 18.65 -15.15
C VAL A 351 6.43 19.79 -16.09
N TYR A 352 7.26 20.13 -17.07
CA TYR A 352 7.03 21.28 -17.96
C TYR A 352 6.11 20.95 -19.13
N GLY A 353 6.35 19.84 -19.84
CA GLY A 353 5.63 19.54 -21.08
C GLY A 353 5.51 18.03 -21.36
N ASP A 354 4.75 17.70 -22.39
CA ASP A 354 4.51 16.33 -22.83
C ASP A 354 5.63 15.76 -23.71
N PRO A 355 5.84 14.44 -23.70
CA PRO A 355 6.89 13.82 -24.50
C PRO A 355 6.59 13.95 -25.99
N THR A 356 7.61 14.32 -26.77
CA THR A 356 7.62 14.08 -28.21
C THR A 356 8.18 12.69 -28.47
N VAL A 357 7.43 11.84 -29.14
CA VAL A 357 7.85 10.48 -29.49
C VAL A 357 8.56 10.48 -30.85
N ILE A 358 9.74 9.88 -30.91
CA ILE A 358 10.54 9.73 -32.13
C ILE A 358 10.81 8.25 -32.33
N ARG A 359 10.44 7.71 -33.49
CA ARG A 359 10.75 6.33 -33.85
C ARG A 359 12.24 6.21 -34.19
N LEU A 360 12.95 5.34 -33.48
CA LEU A 360 14.38 5.06 -33.70
C LEU A 360 14.63 3.74 -34.45
N GLY A 361 13.63 2.85 -34.46
CA GLY A 361 13.70 1.55 -35.12
C GLY A 361 12.34 0.85 -35.14
N ASN A 362 12.33 -0.47 -35.33
CA ASN A 362 11.10 -1.26 -35.33
C ASN A 362 10.52 -1.46 -33.92
N TYR A 363 11.40 -1.56 -32.92
CA TYR A 363 11.02 -1.74 -31.51
C TYR A 363 11.63 -0.65 -30.62
N GLN A 364 12.19 0.41 -31.21
CA GLN A 364 12.93 1.43 -30.50
C GLN A 364 12.30 2.81 -30.68
N GLU A 365 12.16 3.52 -29.56
CA GLU A 365 11.57 4.86 -29.50
C GLU A 365 12.42 5.77 -28.61
N ALA A 366 12.44 7.06 -28.93
CA ALA A 366 12.84 8.11 -28.00
C ALA A 366 11.60 8.89 -27.53
N HIS A 367 11.46 9.07 -26.23
CA HIS A 367 10.47 9.97 -25.63
C HIS A 367 11.21 11.19 -25.10
N VAL A 368 10.99 12.35 -25.72
CA VAL A 368 11.79 13.57 -25.49
C VAL A 368 10.95 14.66 -24.85
N PHE A 369 11.38 15.13 -23.68
CA PHE A 369 10.80 16.24 -22.95
C PHE A 369 11.68 17.47 -23.13
N LYS A 370 11.09 18.58 -23.59
CA LYS A 370 11.78 19.87 -23.75
C LYS A 370 11.16 20.91 -22.81
N TYR A 371 11.99 21.77 -22.22
CA TYR A 371 11.50 22.89 -21.41
C TYR A 371 12.20 24.21 -21.72
N LYS A 372 11.61 25.32 -21.28
CA LYS A 372 12.17 26.68 -21.50
C LYS A 372 13.56 26.78 -20.88
N ALA A 373 14.47 27.49 -21.56
CA ALA A 373 15.93 27.57 -21.35
C ALA A 373 16.79 26.47 -22.04
N GLY A 374 16.22 25.71 -22.98
CA GLY A 374 17.00 24.79 -23.83
C GLY A 374 17.34 23.44 -23.18
N GLY A 375 16.90 23.21 -21.95
CA GLY A 375 17.04 21.93 -21.27
C GLY A 375 16.14 20.84 -21.87
N CYS A 376 16.60 19.60 -21.77
CA CYS A 376 15.98 18.45 -22.44
C CYS A 376 16.24 17.17 -21.67
N ALA A 377 15.22 16.34 -21.46
CA ALA A 377 15.36 14.97 -20.99
C ALA A 377 14.85 13.98 -22.04
N ALA A 378 15.53 12.84 -22.21
CA ALA A 378 15.12 11.80 -23.15
C ALA A 378 15.15 10.42 -22.51
N PHE A 379 14.20 9.58 -22.92
CA PHE A 379 14.12 8.17 -22.59
C PHE A 379 14.24 7.38 -23.89
N LEU A 380 15.27 6.55 -24.02
CA LEU A 380 15.51 5.73 -25.20
C LEU A 380 15.13 4.29 -24.88
N ALA A 381 14.01 3.84 -25.44
CA ALA A 381 13.42 2.54 -25.16
C ALA A 381 13.78 1.51 -26.24
N ASN A 382 14.06 0.28 -25.81
CA ASN A 382 14.07 -0.91 -26.64
C ASN A 382 13.03 -1.90 -26.10
N TYR A 383 11.94 -2.06 -26.84
CA TYR A 383 10.85 -2.98 -26.49
C TYR A 383 11.08 -4.40 -27.01
N ASN A 384 12.15 -4.67 -27.77
CA ASN A 384 12.49 -6.04 -28.17
C ASN A 384 12.93 -6.82 -26.91
N PRO A 385 12.26 -7.92 -26.55
CA PRO A 385 12.59 -8.68 -25.34
C PRO A 385 13.82 -9.58 -25.48
N ARG A 386 14.36 -9.74 -26.69
CA ARG A 386 15.42 -10.71 -27.00
C ARG A 386 16.72 -10.04 -27.45
N ASP A 387 16.64 -9.01 -28.27
CA ASP A 387 17.82 -8.49 -28.98
C ASP A 387 18.25 -7.11 -28.49
N TYR A 388 19.56 -6.91 -28.45
CA TYR A 388 20.19 -5.60 -28.31
C TYR A 388 19.90 -4.75 -29.55
N ALA A 389 19.84 -3.42 -29.37
CA ALA A 389 19.74 -2.48 -30.47
C ALA A 389 20.74 -1.34 -30.32
N THR A 390 21.43 -0.99 -31.41
CA THR A 390 22.20 0.25 -31.51
C THR A 390 21.35 1.29 -32.23
N VAL A 391 21.00 2.38 -31.56
CA VAL A 391 20.18 3.46 -32.12
C VAL A 391 21.00 4.74 -32.26
N SER A 392 20.70 5.54 -33.29
CA SER A 392 21.24 6.89 -33.42
C SER A 392 20.25 7.91 -32.86
N PHE A 393 20.69 8.76 -31.94
CA PHE A 393 19.88 9.84 -31.38
C PHE A 393 20.76 11.08 -31.19
N ARG A 394 20.37 12.21 -31.80
CA ARG A 394 21.11 13.49 -31.75
C ARG A 394 22.61 13.36 -32.05
N ASN A 395 22.94 12.65 -33.13
CA ASN A 395 24.30 12.40 -33.60
C ASN A 395 25.19 11.54 -32.68
N ASN A 396 24.62 10.90 -31.65
CA ASN A 396 25.30 9.89 -30.83
C ASN A 396 24.68 8.52 -31.06
N HIS A 397 25.47 7.47 -30.82
CA HIS A 397 25.02 6.08 -30.85
C HIS A 397 24.82 5.53 -29.43
N TYR A 398 23.71 4.85 -29.21
CA TYR A 398 23.36 4.26 -27.93
C TYR A 398 23.05 2.78 -28.08
N ASN A 399 23.69 1.96 -27.25
CA ASN A 399 23.41 0.53 -27.16
C ASN A 399 22.35 0.27 -26.10
N LEU A 400 21.17 -0.16 -26.52
CA LEU A 400 20.03 -0.47 -25.67
C LEU A 400 19.93 -2.00 -25.50
N PRO A 401 20.12 -2.53 -24.27
CA PRO A 401 19.81 -3.93 -23.98
C PRO A 401 18.37 -4.31 -24.34
N PRO A 402 18.07 -5.62 -24.48
CA PRO A 402 16.70 -6.11 -24.60
C PRO A 402 15.85 -5.61 -23.42
N TRP A 403 14.59 -5.29 -23.70
CA TRP A 403 13.60 -4.87 -22.69
C TRP A 403 14.12 -3.79 -21.73
N SER A 404 14.67 -2.71 -22.29
CA SER A 404 15.34 -1.69 -21.48
C SER A 404 15.03 -0.27 -21.92
N ILE A 405 15.18 0.67 -20.97
CA ILE A 405 15.09 2.11 -21.22
C ILE A 405 16.35 2.77 -20.66
N SER A 406 17.05 3.54 -21.50
CA SER A 406 18.14 4.44 -21.10
C SER A 406 17.59 5.84 -20.80
N ILE A 407 18.01 6.44 -19.70
CA ILE A 407 17.57 7.78 -19.25
C ILE A 407 18.71 8.78 -19.45
N LEU A 408 18.41 9.86 -20.18
CA LEU A 408 19.35 10.93 -20.54
C LEU A 408 18.79 12.27 -20.06
N PRO A 409 19.17 12.77 -18.87
CA PRO A 409 18.64 14.00 -18.29
C PRO A 409 18.98 15.28 -19.05
N ASP A 410 19.96 15.22 -19.94
CA ASP A 410 20.42 16.30 -20.81
C ASP A 410 20.23 15.98 -22.31
N CYS A 411 19.49 14.89 -22.62
CA CYS A 411 19.33 14.33 -23.96
C CYS A 411 20.64 13.93 -24.67
N LYS A 412 21.73 13.73 -23.92
CA LYS A 412 23.05 13.37 -24.47
C LYS A 412 23.71 12.23 -23.70
N ASN A 413 23.83 12.32 -22.38
CA ASN A 413 24.56 11.37 -21.56
C ASN A 413 23.60 10.39 -20.87
N THR A 414 23.79 9.09 -21.09
CA THR A 414 23.05 8.06 -20.37
C THR A 414 23.55 7.98 -18.94
N VAL A 415 22.70 8.32 -17.97
CA VAL A 415 23.04 8.20 -16.53
C VAL A 415 22.51 6.91 -15.90
N TYR A 416 21.56 6.25 -16.57
CA TYR A 416 20.91 5.04 -16.09
C TYR A 416 20.34 4.23 -17.26
N ASN A 417 20.36 2.89 -17.15
CA ASN A 417 19.59 2.00 -18.01
C ASN A 417 18.93 0.91 -17.16
N THR A 418 17.66 0.62 -17.42
CA THR A 418 16.85 -0.26 -16.58
C THR A 418 17.34 -1.71 -16.54
N ALA A 419 18.10 -2.17 -17.54
CA ALA A 419 18.65 -3.53 -17.59
C ALA A 419 20.14 -3.60 -17.21
N ARG A 420 20.79 -2.47 -16.87
CA ARG A 420 22.19 -2.43 -16.44
C ARG A 420 22.27 -2.18 -14.94
N ILE A 421 22.31 -3.25 -14.16
CA ILE A 421 22.39 -3.17 -12.71
C ILE A 421 23.81 -2.78 -12.27
N GLY A 422 23.93 -1.64 -11.58
CA GLY A 422 25.17 -1.21 -10.92
C GLY A 422 25.28 -1.63 -9.44
N ALA A 423 24.17 -2.02 -8.81
CA ALA A 423 24.13 -2.41 -7.41
C ALA A 423 24.62 -3.86 -7.21
N GLN A 424 25.42 -4.08 -6.16
CA GLN A 424 25.89 -5.42 -5.80
C GLN A 424 24.74 -6.29 -5.30
N ILE A 425 24.72 -7.58 -5.68
CA ILE A 425 23.72 -8.53 -5.20
C ILE A 425 24.03 -8.94 -3.76
N ALA A 426 23.03 -8.91 -2.87
CA ALA A 426 23.14 -9.45 -1.52
C ALA A 426 22.44 -10.81 -1.45
N ARG A 427 23.11 -11.82 -0.89
CA ARG A 427 22.49 -13.13 -0.61
C ARG A 427 21.96 -13.18 0.80
N LYS A 428 20.67 -13.50 0.95
CA LYS A 428 20.04 -13.74 2.24
C LYS A 428 20.62 -15.00 2.88
N LYS A 429 20.88 -14.95 4.18
CA LYS A 429 21.26 -16.10 4.99
C LYS A 429 20.51 -16.03 6.31
N MET A 430 19.82 -17.11 6.67
CA MET A 430 19.29 -17.32 8.01
C MET A 430 20.24 -18.27 8.71
N VAL A 431 21.05 -17.73 9.63
CA VAL A 431 22.06 -18.52 10.37
C VAL A 431 21.53 -18.76 11.78
N PRO A 432 21.47 -20.01 12.25
CA PRO A 432 21.09 -20.30 13.63
C PRO A 432 22.01 -19.57 14.62
N VAL A 433 21.44 -18.87 15.58
CA VAL A 433 22.22 -18.25 16.67
C VAL A 433 22.47 -19.33 17.74
N PRO A 434 23.74 -19.62 18.10
CA PRO A 434 24.04 -20.64 19.10
C PRO A 434 23.42 -20.28 20.46
N MET A 435 22.52 -21.13 20.96
CA MET A 435 22.01 -21.06 22.33
C MET A 435 22.59 -22.24 23.11
N HIS A 436 23.42 -21.96 24.12
CA HIS A 436 23.96 -22.99 25.01
C HIS A 436 22.82 -23.76 25.69
N GLY A 437 22.71 -25.06 25.42
CA GLY A 437 21.68 -25.94 25.99
C GLY A 437 20.34 -25.98 25.22
N GLY A 438 20.19 -25.23 24.13
CA GLY A 438 18.93 -25.15 23.38
C GLY A 438 17.79 -24.48 24.16
N LEU A 439 16.56 -24.60 23.65
CA LEU A 439 15.35 -24.16 24.35
C LEU A 439 14.85 -25.27 25.27
N SER A 440 14.50 -24.93 26.52
CA SER A 440 13.83 -25.86 27.45
C SER A 440 12.32 -25.82 27.19
N TRP A 441 11.76 -26.94 26.75
CA TRP A 441 10.35 -27.04 26.38
C TRP A 441 9.51 -27.69 27.48
N GLN A 442 8.29 -27.18 27.65
CA GLN A 442 7.21 -27.84 28.37
C GLN A 442 6.09 -28.13 27.36
N ALA A 443 5.34 -29.20 27.57
CA ALA A 443 4.24 -29.59 26.70
C ALA A 443 2.95 -29.74 27.51
N TYR A 444 1.85 -29.29 26.92
CA TYR A 444 0.49 -29.53 27.38
C TYR A 444 -0.31 -30.08 26.21
N ASN A 445 -0.99 -31.20 26.42
CA ASN A 445 -1.87 -31.79 25.41
C ASN A 445 -3.25 -31.19 25.59
N GLU A 446 -3.70 -30.44 24.58
CA GLU A 446 -5.08 -29.95 24.52
C GLU A 446 -6.04 -31.14 24.44
N GLU A 447 -6.99 -31.22 25.37
CA GLU A 447 -8.00 -32.27 25.35
C GLU A 447 -9.00 -32.05 24.21
N THR A 448 -9.52 -33.13 23.62
CA THR A 448 -10.65 -33.00 22.70
C THR A 448 -11.83 -32.42 23.46
N ALA A 449 -12.57 -31.47 22.86
CA ALA A 449 -13.69 -30.81 23.52
C ALA A 449 -14.68 -31.84 24.12
N SER A 450 -14.62 -32.02 25.44
CA SER A 450 -15.72 -32.57 26.22
C SER A 450 -16.79 -31.48 26.38
N VAL A 451 -17.99 -31.83 26.83
CA VAL A 451 -19.07 -30.86 27.06
C VAL A 451 -18.61 -29.83 28.10
N ALA A 452 -17.98 -28.75 27.63
CA ALA A 452 -17.43 -27.69 28.45
C ALA A 452 -18.52 -26.66 28.79
N ASP A 453 -18.28 -25.86 29.83
CA ASP A 453 -19.20 -24.82 30.30
C ASP A 453 -19.50 -23.73 29.25
N SER A 454 -18.67 -23.60 28.20
CA SER A 454 -18.84 -22.67 27.07
C SER A 454 -19.52 -23.30 25.84
N SER A 455 -19.92 -24.56 25.90
CA SER A 455 -20.64 -25.24 24.82
C SER A 455 -22.10 -24.77 24.75
N PHE A 456 -22.68 -24.80 23.56
CA PHE A 456 -24.10 -24.58 23.34
C PHE A 456 -24.63 -25.59 22.33
N THR A 457 -25.93 -25.92 22.42
CA THR A 457 -26.57 -26.91 21.55
C THR A 457 -27.47 -26.23 20.53
N MET A 458 -27.49 -26.74 19.31
CA MET A 458 -28.39 -26.30 18.24
C MET A 458 -28.87 -27.50 17.43
N VAL A 459 -30.10 -27.47 16.95
CA VAL A 459 -30.56 -28.43 15.95
C VAL A 459 -30.07 -27.96 14.58
N GLY A 460 -29.09 -28.68 14.03
CA GLY A 460 -28.47 -28.39 12.73
C GLY A 460 -27.04 -27.85 12.82
N LEU A 461 -26.44 -27.56 11.66
CA LEU A 461 -25.08 -27.03 11.56
C LEU A 461 -25.11 -25.51 11.44
N LEU A 462 -24.23 -24.84 12.19
CA LEU A 462 -24.03 -23.40 12.10
C LEU A 462 -22.82 -23.08 11.22
N GLU A 463 -22.80 -21.89 10.61
CA GLU A 463 -21.62 -21.40 9.89
C GLU A 463 -20.57 -20.89 10.89
N GLN A 464 -19.29 -21.12 10.60
CA GLN A 464 -18.20 -20.90 11.55
C GLN A 464 -18.05 -19.43 11.94
N ILE A 465 -17.96 -18.50 11.00
CA ILE A 465 -17.75 -17.08 11.29
C ILE A 465 -18.96 -16.49 12.01
N ASN A 466 -20.18 -16.94 11.67
CA ASN A 466 -21.39 -16.59 12.41
C ASN A 466 -21.34 -17.01 13.87
N THR A 467 -20.71 -18.15 14.16
CA THR A 467 -20.62 -18.69 15.51
C THR A 467 -19.48 -18.06 16.30
N THR A 468 -18.27 -18.03 15.73
CA THR A 468 -17.08 -17.56 16.45
C THR A 468 -16.94 -16.04 16.43
N ARG A 469 -17.65 -15.34 15.53
CA ARG A 469 -17.46 -13.91 15.24
C ARG A 469 -16.01 -13.56 14.91
N ASP A 470 -15.25 -14.52 14.37
CA ASP A 470 -13.81 -14.42 14.14
C ASP A 470 -13.00 -14.12 15.42
N ALA A 471 -13.50 -14.54 16.59
CA ALA A 471 -12.74 -14.45 17.85
C ALA A 471 -11.65 -15.53 17.96
N THR A 472 -11.82 -16.63 17.23
CA THR A 472 -10.91 -17.78 17.17
C THR A 472 -10.97 -18.43 15.79
N ASP A 473 -9.86 -19.06 15.39
CA ASP A 473 -9.76 -19.84 14.14
C ASP A 473 -10.43 -21.21 14.26
N TYR A 474 -10.73 -21.65 15.49
CA TYR A 474 -11.21 -22.99 15.80
C TYR A 474 -12.69 -23.00 16.20
N LEU A 475 -13.46 -23.95 15.66
CA LEU A 475 -14.81 -24.24 16.10
C LEU A 475 -15.02 -25.75 16.14
N TRP A 476 -15.41 -26.26 17.30
CA TRP A 476 -15.74 -27.66 17.49
C TRP A 476 -17.20 -27.91 17.09
N TYR A 477 -17.40 -28.91 16.23
CA TYR A 477 -18.72 -29.48 15.94
C TYR A 477 -18.78 -30.87 16.54
N THR A 478 -19.66 -31.07 17.52
CA THR A 478 -19.82 -32.32 18.25
C THR A 478 -21.23 -32.87 18.06
N THR A 479 -21.33 -34.17 17.77
CA THR A 479 -22.62 -34.88 17.71
C THR A 479 -22.44 -36.31 18.20
N ASP A 480 -23.49 -36.84 18.83
CA ASP A 480 -23.51 -38.23 19.27
C ASP A 480 -24.12 -39.13 18.19
N VAL A 481 -23.44 -40.23 17.88
CA VAL A 481 -23.95 -41.27 17.00
C VAL A 481 -24.22 -42.52 17.83
N LYS A 482 -25.50 -42.79 18.10
CA LYS A 482 -25.92 -44.00 18.84
C LYS A 482 -25.89 -45.20 17.90
N ILE A 483 -24.99 -46.14 18.17
CA ILE A 483 -24.88 -47.41 17.44
C ILE A 483 -25.65 -48.50 18.19
N ASN A 484 -26.56 -49.19 17.50
CA ASN A 484 -27.28 -50.33 18.07
C ASN A 484 -26.34 -51.55 18.18
N SER A 485 -26.45 -52.31 19.27
CA SER A 485 -25.66 -53.54 19.48
C SER A 485 -25.88 -54.63 18.42
N HIS A 486 -26.94 -54.52 17.62
CA HIS A 486 -27.26 -55.46 16.53
C HIS A 486 -26.70 -55.05 15.16
N GLU A 487 -25.97 -53.93 15.06
CA GLU A 487 -25.41 -53.45 13.79
C GLU A 487 -24.45 -54.48 13.17
N GLY A 488 -24.61 -54.72 11.86
CA GLY A 488 -23.89 -55.80 11.16
C GLY A 488 -22.37 -55.61 11.15
N PHE A 489 -21.90 -54.36 11.15
CA PHE A 489 -20.48 -54.03 11.14
C PHE A 489 -19.77 -54.46 12.44
N LEU A 490 -20.49 -54.50 13.57
CA LEU A 490 -19.97 -55.00 14.85
C LEU A 490 -19.67 -56.51 14.81
N ARG A 491 -20.40 -57.28 13.98
CA ARG A 491 -20.24 -58.74 13.88
C ARG A 491 -19.23 -59.17 12.83
N ASN A 492 -19.05 -58.37 11.77
CA ASN A 492 -18.22 -58.72 10.63
C ASN A 492 -16.86 -58.00 10.60
N GLY A 493 -16.56 -57.17 11.62
CA GLY A 493 -15.29 -56.46 11.76
C GLY A 493 -15.09 -55.30 10.78
N LYS A 494 -16.13 -54.88 10.06
CA LYS A 494 -16.07 -53.70 9.18
C LYS A 494 -16.25 -52.42 10.01
N SER A 495 -15.70 -51.32 9.51
CA SER A 495 -15.98 -49.98 10.04
C SER A 495 -17.09 -49.31 9.22
N PRO A 496 -17.98 -48.52 9.86
CA PRO A 496 -18.89 -47.66 9.12
C PRO A 496 -18.11 -46.57 8.38
N VAL A 497 -18.74 -45.98 7.36
CA VAL A 497 -18.16 -44.88 6.59
C VAL A 497 -18.74 -43.56 7.10
N LEU A 498 -17.86 -42.64 7.50
CA LEU A 498 -18.23 -41.26 7.83
C LEU A 498 -17.86 -40.36 6.65
N THR A 499 -18.77 -39.46 6.28
CA THR A 499 -18.51 -38.42 5.27
C THR A 499 -18.85 -37.07 5.85
N VAL A 500 -17.88 -36.17 5.87
CA VAL A 500 -18.04 -34.79 6.36
C VAL A 500 -17.64 -33.84 5.25
N LEU A 501 -18.58 -33.00 4.83
CA LEU A 501 -18.33 -31.91 3.89
C LEU A 501 -18.27 -30.60 4.69
N SER A 502 -17.20 -29.84 4.48
CA SER A 502 -16.99 -28.54 5.12
C SER A 502 -16.73 -27.48 4.07
N ALA A 503 -17.15 -26.24 4.34
CA ALA A 503 -16.76 -25.07 3.55
C ALA A 503 -15.26 -24.73 3.70
N GLY A 504 -14.57 -25.36 4.66
CA GLY A 504 -13.15 -25.17 4.93
C GLY A 504 -12.87 -24.31 6.17
N HIS A 505 -11.62 -23.98 6.47
CA HIS A 505 -10.42 -24.18 5.63
C HIS A 505 -9.61 -25.44 5.97
N ALA A 506 -9.77 -25.99 7.17
CA ALA A 506 -9.17 -27.26 7.60
C ALA A 506 -10.19 -28.02 8.46
N LEU A 507 -10.12 -29.36 8.42
CA LEU A 507 -11.01 -30.23 9.18
C LEU A 507 -10.19 -31.34 9.83
N HIS A 508 -10.35 -31.49 11.14
CA HIS A 508 -9.86 -32.63 11.89
C HIS A 508 -11.07 -33.41 12.40
N VAL A 509 -11.09 -34.71 12.15
CA VAL A 509 -12.19 -35.59 12.58
C VAL A 509 -11.70 -36.39 13.77
N PHE A 510 -12.40 -36.24 14.89
CA PHE A 510 -12.14 -37.03 16.09
C PHE A 510 -13.30 -38.00 16.32
N VAL A 511 -12.99 -39.26 16.57
CA VAL A 511 -13.96 -40.31 16.91
C VAL A 511 -13.58 -40.86 18.28
N ASN A 512 -14.48 -40.74 19.26
CA ASN A 512 -14.25 -41.18 20.64
C ASN A 512 -12.94 -40.64 21.25
N GLY A 513 -12.64 -39.35 21.01
CA GLY A 513 -11.45 -38.67 21.53
C GLY A 513 -10.15 -38.95 20.76
N GLN A 514 -10.19 -39.78 19.72
CA GLN A 514 -9.02 -40.10 18.91
C GLN A 514 -9.10 -39.43 17.54
N LEU A 515 -7.98 -38.86 17.08
CA LEU A 515 -7.86 -38.33 15.72
C LEU A 515 -7.98 -39.50 14.73
N SER A 516 -8.98 -39.42 13.84
CA SER A 516 -9.33 -40.48 12.89
C SER A 516 -8.59 -40.38 11.57
#